data_AF-A0A5C7A0B7-F1
#
_entry.id   AF-A0A5C7A0B7-F1
#
_cell.length_a   1.000
_cell.length_b   1.000
_cell.length_c   1.000
_cell.angle_alpha   90.00
_cell.angle_beta   90.00
_cell.angle_gamma   90.00
#
_symmetry.space_group_name_H-M   'P 1'
#
loop_
_entity.id
_entity.type
_entity.pdbx_description
1 polymer ?
#
loop_
_entity_poly.entity_id
_entity_poly.type
_entity_poly.pdbx_seq_one_letter_code
_entity_poly.pdbx_strand_id
1 'polypeptide(L)' 'MSTEDTADDRDEREDREDRRGIQSIEVGGRLLKAAAARGQPLPLKALSQAAGMSPAKAHPYLVSFCKLGLMRQDP' A
#
# COMPACT_ATOMS: atom_id res chain seq x y z
N MET A 1 2.14 46.93 -11.01
CA MET A 1 0.74 46.66 -11.37
C MET A 1 0.80 46.04 -12.76
N SER A 2 0.47 44.78 -13.00
CA SER A 2 -0.45 43.90 -12.29
C SER A 2 0.05 42.46 -12.33
N THR A 3 -0.19 41.77 -11.23
CA THR A 3 0.04 40.35 -10.96
C THR A 3 -1.13 39.54 -11.52
N GLU A 4 -0.97 38.90 -12.66
CA GLU A 4 -1.95 37.95 -13.19
C GLU A 4 -1.22 36.74 -13.79
N ASP A 5 -0.74 35.85 -12.92
CA ASP A 5 -0.37 34.47 -13.28
C ASP A 5 -0.39 33.55 -12.03
N THR A 6 -1.52 33.49 -11.32
CA THR A 6 -1.63 32.67 -10.09
C THR A 6 -2.96 31.92 -9.98
N ALA A 7 -3.65 31.75 -11.11
CA ALA A 7 -4.94 31.07 -11.15
C ALA A 7 -4.85 29.59 -11.57
N ASP A 8 -3.80 29.17 -12.28
CA ASP A 8 -3.71 27.83 -12.90
C ASP A 8 -3.16 26.74 -11.95
N ASP A 9 -2.31 27.10 -10.98
CA ASP A 9 -1.63 26.15 -10.09
C ASP A 9 -2.51 25.61 -8.94
N ARG A 10 -3.70 26.18 -8.73
CA ARG A 10 -4.62 25.76 -7.65
C ARG A 10 -5.50 24.57 -8.02
N ASP A 11 -5.91 24.48 -9.29
CA ASP A 11 -6.82 23.45 -9.80
C ASP A 11 -6.13 22.07 -9.84
N GLU A 12 -4.84 22.03 -10.23
CA GLU A 12 -4.06 20.78 -10.26
C GLU A 12 -3.74 20.18 -8.87
N ARG A 13 -3.70 21.03 -7.83
CA ARG A 13 -3.39 20.59 -6.46
C ARG A 13 -4.62 20.01 -5.76
N GLU A 14 -5.80 20.57 -5.99
CA GLU A 14 -7.08 20.03 -5.49
C GLU A 14 -7.42 18.67 -6.15
N ASP A 15 -7.19 18.54 -7.46
CA ASP A 15 -7.40 17.27 -8.19
C ASP A 15 -6.43 16.14 -7.80
N ARG A 16 -5.32 16.46 -7.14
CA ARG A 16 -4.39 15.46 -6.57
C ARG A 16 -4.83 14.99 -5.18
N GLU A 17 -5.51 15.82 -4.40
CA GLU A 17 -5.98 15.46 -3.06
C GLU A 17 -7.25 14.59 -3.12
N ASP A 18 -8.09 14.73 -4.14
CA ASP A 18 -9.37 14.02 -4.25
C ASP A 18 -9.32 12.65 -4.95
N ARG A 19 -8.16 12.25 -5.49
CA ARG A 19 -8.01 10.91 -6.09
C ARG A 19 -7.86 9.84 -5.01
N ARG A 20 -9.01 9.38 -4.50
CA ARG A 20 -9.08 8.27 -3.55
C ARG A 20 -8.46 7.01 -4.17
N GLY A 21 -7.36 6.55 -3.59
CA GLY A 21 -6.74 5.28 -3.94
C GLY A 21 -7.65 4.09 -3.62
N ILE A 22 -7.38 2.95 -4.27
CA ILE A 22 -8.09 1.71 -3.96
C ILE A 22 -7.59 1.22 -2.60
N GLN A 23 -8.47 1.24 -1.60
CA GLN A 23 -8.12 0.90 -0.21
C GLN A 23 -7.48 -0.48 -0.07
N SER A 24 -7.90 -1.47 -0.86
CA SER A 24 -7.29 -2.81 -0.83
C SER A 24 -5.85 -2.81 -1.35
N ILE A 25 -5.52 -1.96 -2.33
CA ILE A 25 -4.15 -1.79 -2.82
C ILE A 25 -3.27 -1.14 -1.76
N GLU A 26 -3.79 -0.13 -1.07
CA GLU A 26 -3.05 0.52 0.02
C GLU A 26 -2.81 -0.44 1.19
N VAL A 27 -3.84 -1.17 1.61
CA VAL A 27 -3.77 -2.16 2.69
C VAL A 27 -2.80 -3.28 2.33
N GLY A 28 -2.95 -3.87 1.14
CA GLY A 28 -2.06 -4.92 0.65
C GLY A 28 -0.62 -4.42 0.46
N GLY A 29 -0.45 -3.20 -0.05
CA GLY A 29 0.86 -2.57 -0.23
C GLY A 29 1.65 -2.45 1.07
N ARG A 30 0.97 -2.26 2.22
CA ARG A 30 1.66 -2.29 3.54
C ARG A 30 2.27 -3.65 3.87
N LEU A 31 1.65 -4.76 3.46
CA LEU A 31 2.24 -6.10 3.65
C LEU A 31 3.50 -6.27 2.79
N LEU A 32 3.46 -5.84 1.53
CA LEU A 32 4.62 -5.88 0.64
C LEU A 32 5.77 -5.03 1.19
N LYS A 33 5.50 -3.81 1.63
CA LYS A 33 6.49 -2.93 2.27
C LYS A 33 7.08 -3.57 3.53
N ALA A 34 6.25 -4.16 4.39
CA ALA A 34 6.70 -4.81 5.63
C ALA A 34 7.60 -6.02 5.38
N ALA A 35 7.28 -6.85 4.37
CA ALA A 35 8.11 -7.97 3.97
C ALA A 35 9.44 -7.50 3.35
N ALA A 36 9.40 -6.52 2.44
CA ALA A 36 10.59 -5.97 1.79
C ALA A 36 11.55 -5.32 2.80
N ALA A 37 11.04 -4.62 3.81
CA ALA A 37 11.85 -4.00 4.85
C ALA A 37 12.62 -5.01 5.73
N ARG A 38 12.13 -6.25 5.85
CA ARG A 38 12.79 -7.30 6.65
C ARG A 38 13.79 -8.13 5.83
N GLY A 39 13.56 -8.27 4.53
CA GLY A 39 14.45 -9.00 3.61
C GLY A 39 14.65 -10.49 3.93
N GLN A 40 13.79 -11.07 4.77
CA GLN A 40 13.85 -12.46 5.21
C GLN A 40 12.44 -13.06 5.32
N PRO A 41 12.30 -14.41 5.30
CA PRO A 41 11.02 -15.06 5.58
C PRO A 41 10.45 -14.64 6.93
N LEU A 42 9.15 -14.38 6.99
CA LEU A 42 8.45 -13.99 8.21
C LEU A 42 7.25 -14.90 8.46
N PRO A 43 6.99 -15.29 9.72
CA PRO A 43 5.74 -15.93 10.06
C PRO A 43 4.58 -14.96 9.84
N LEU A 44 3.43 -15.48 9.42
CA LEU A 44 2.22 -14.70 9.12
C LEU A 44 1.88 -13.68 10.22
N LYS A 45 1.99 -14.09 11.48
CA LYS A 45 1.70 -13.24 12.64
C LYS A 45 2.64 -12.03 12.71
N ALA A 46 3.93 -12.21 12.47
CA ALA A 46 4.89 -11.12 12.50
C ALA A 46 4.68 -10.16 11.32
N LEU A 47 4.38 -10.69 10.14
CA LEU A 47 4.10 -9.88 8.96
C LEU A 47 2.81 -9.07 9.12
N SER A 48 1.74 -9.67 9.62
CA SER A 48 0.47 -8.98 9.83
C SER A 48 0.61 -7.87 10.88
N GLN A 49 1.35 -8.14 11.97
CA GLN A 49 1.66 -7.14 12.99
C GLN A 49 2.48 -5.98 12.42
N ALA A 50 3.53 -6.27 11.63
CA ALA A 50 4.34 -5.24 10.98
C ALA A 50 3.53 -4.38 9.98
N ALA A 51 2.49 -4.95 9.36
CA ALA A 51 1.59 -4.25 8.47
C ALA A 51 0.37 -3.61 9.16
N GLY A 52 0.28 -3.67 10.50
CA GLY A 52 -0.78 -3.04 11.28
C GLY A 52 -2.17 -3.68 11.10
N MET A 53 -2.23 -5.00 10.89
CA MET A 53 -3.51 -5.71 10.73
C MET A 53 -3.52 -7.10 11.36
N SER A 54 -4.72 -7.68 11.54
CA SER A 54 -4.86 -9.04 12.07
C SER A 54 -4.42 -10.09 11.05
N PRO A 55 -3.97 -11.29 11.49
CA PRO A 55 -3.63 -12.40 10.59
C PRO A 55 -4.78 -12.78 9.64
N ALA A 56 -6.02 -12.81 10.16
CA ALA A 56 -7.21 -13.12 9.37
C ALA A 56 -7.42 -12.11 8.22
N LYS A 57 -7.14 -10.82 8.46
CA LYS A 57 -7.24 -9.79 7.43
C LYS A 57 -6.08 -9.85 6.43
N ALA A 58 -4.88 -10.23 6.87
CA ALA A 58 -3.70 -10.32 6.01
C ALA A 58 -3.76 -11.50 5.02
N HIS A 59 -4.31 -12.63 5.44
CA HIS A 59 -4.35 -13.86 4.65
C HIS A 59 -4.86 -13.69 3.20
N PRO A 60 -6.03 -13.09 2.92
CA PRO A 60 -6.51 -12.96 1.55
C PRO A 60 -5.59 -12.13 0.64
N TYR A 61 -4.89 -11.13 1.20
CA TYR A 61 -3.89 -10.35 0.45
C TYR A 61 -2.67 -11.21 0.12
N LEU A 62 -2.15 -11.96 1.09
CA LEU A 62 -0.98 -12.82 0.89
C LEU A 62 -1.24 -13.91 -0.14
N VAL A 63 -2.42 -14.53 -0.13
CA VAL A 63 -2.83 -15.48 -1.18
C VAL A 63 -2.83 -14.81 -2.55
N SER A 64 -3.38 -13.59 -2.65
CA SER A 64 -3.40 -12.84 -3.91
C SER A 64 -1.98 -12.50 -4.38
N PHE A 65 -1.09 -12.09 -3.47
CA PHE A 65 0.31 -11.83 -3.79
C PHE A 65 1.08 -13.08 -4.21
N CYS A 66 0.81 -14.23 -3.59
CA CYS A 66 1.37 -15.50 -4.05
C CYS A 66 0.87 -15.87 -5.45
N LYS A 67 -0.43 -15.68 -5.74
CA LYS A 67 -1.00 -15.90 -7.08
C LYS A 67 -0.40 -14.96 -8.15
N LEU A 68 -0.09 -13.73 -7.77
CA LEU A 68 0.55 -12.74 -8.64
C LEU A 68 2.08 -12.90 -8.73
N GLY A 69 2.68 -13.85 -8.00
CA GLY A 69 4.13 -14.06 -7.97
C GLY A 69 4.92 -12.97 -7.23
N LEU A 70 4.24 -12.09 -6.48
CA LEU A 70 4.87 -11.02 -5.70
C LEU A 70 5.39 -11.51 -4.35
N MET A 71 4.87 -12.64 -3.86
CA MET A 71 5.30 -13.31 -2.64
C MET A 71 5.34 -14.82 -2.86
N ARG A 72 6.01 -15.52 -1.94
CA ARG A 72 6.03 -16.98 -1.87
C ARG A 72 5.80 -17.38 -0.42
N GLN A 73 5.00 -18.42 -0.22
CA GLN A 73 4.90 -19.11 1.05
C GLN A 73 5.81 -20.33 1.00
N ASP A 74 6.73 -20.43 1.95
CA ASP A 74 7.50 -21.65 2.14
C ASP A 74 6.60 -22.73 2.77
N PRO A 75 6.72 -24.00 2.32
CA PRO A 75 5.91 -25.12 2.80
C PRO A 75 6.15 -25.46 4.28
#